data_AF-A0A6N8ATI1-F1
#
_entry.id   AF-A0A6N8ATI1-F1
#
_cell.length_a   1.000
_cell.length_b   1.000
_cell.length_c   1.000
_cell.angle_alpha   90.00
_cell.angle_beta   90.00
_cell.angle_gamma   90.00
#
_symmetry.space_group_name_H-M   'P 1'
#
loop_
_entity.id
_entity.type
_entity.pdbx_description
1 polymer ?
#
loop_
_entity_poly.entity_id
_entity_poly.type
_entity_poly.pdbx_seq_one_letter_code
_entity_poly.pdbx_strand_id
1 'polypeptide(L)'
;MTSKQTSFIYRNRLSLVLLALFAVSLAGQVWTGLRAFNDERADQGAAPVTLARYLHSGHFLSATFENWESQFLQMGMYVLLTVGLRQRGSAESRKLEPAAEVQDIAPVTPPWPVCRDGIWRTLYANSLSLAYLALFLLTFAGHSHGSWRHAN
;
A
#
# COMPACT_ATOMS: atom_id res chain seq x y z
N MET A 1 36.47 -14.04 -15.63
CA MET A 1 35.09 -13.66 -16.00
C MET A 1 34.81 -12.27 -15.44
N THR A 2 34.85 -11.24 -16.29
CA THR A 2 34.54 -9.86 -15.91
C THR A 2 33.02 -9.72 -15.77
N SER A 3 32.52 -9.50 -14.55
CA SER A 3 31.10 -9.19 -14.34
C SER A 3 30.76 -7.91 -15.10
N LYS A 4 29.80 -7.98 -16.02
CA LYS A 4 29.29 -6.80 -16.73
C LYS A 4 28.52 -5.96 -15.70
N GLN A 5 29.11 -4.85 -15.26
CA GLN A 5 28.46 -3.93 -14.34
C GLN A 5 27.20 -3.36 -15.02
N THR A 6 26.03 -3.74 -14.54
CA THR A 6 24.75 -3.24 -15.05
C THR A 6 24.49 -1.84 -14.48
N SER A 7 24.00 -0.92 -15.31
CA SER A 7 23.73 0.46 -14.88
C SER A 7 22.61 0.54 -13.83
N PHE A 8 22.62 1.57 -12.99
CA PHE A 8 21.58 1.79 -11.97
C PHE A 8 20.16 1.79 -12.55
N ILE A 9 19.96 2.47 -13.68
CA ILE A 9 18.66 2.53 -14.36
C ILE A 9 18.20 1.13 -14.78
N TYR A 10 19.09 0.33 -15.39
CA TYR A 10 18.73 -1.03 -15.82
C TYR A 10 18.33 -1.91 -14.63
N ARG A 11 19.06 -1.80 -13.51
CA ARG A 11 18.80 -2.56 -12.29
C ARG A 11 17.50 -2.16 -11.58
N ASN A 12 17.06 -0.91 -11.74
CA ASN A 12 15.90 -0.35 -11.02
C ASN A 12 14.72 0.02 -11.92
N ARG A 13 14.73 -0.39 -13.20
CA ARG A 13 13.73 0.03 -14.20
C ARG A 13 12.29 -0.25 -13.78
N LEU A 14 12.03 -1.38 -13.12
CA LEU A 14 10.68 -1.72 -12.66
C LEU A 14 10.18 -0.70 -11.64
N SER A 15 10.98 -0.42 -10.61
CA SER A 15 10.64 0.56 -9.58
C SER A 15 10.51 1.97 -10.16
N LEU A 16 11.39 2.35 -11.10
CA LEU A 16 11.31 3.65 -11.78
C LEU A 16 10.03 3.81 -12.59
N VAL A 17 9.63 2.77 -13.34
CA VAL A 17 8.37 2.78 -14.09
C VAL A 17 7.17 2.85 -13.15
N LEU A 18 7.13 2.04 -12.09
CA LEU A 18 6.04 2.08 -11.10
C LEU A 18 5.95 3.43 -10.40
N LEU A 19 7.08 4.03 -10.03
CA LEU A 19 7.13 5.36 -9.43
C LEU A 19 6.63 6.44 -10.39
N ALA A 20 7.01 6.36 -11.67
CA ALA A 20 6.53 7.28 -12.70
C ALA A 20 5.01 7.15 -12.90
N LEU A 21 4.48 5.92 -13.01
CA LEU A 21 3.05 5.67 -13.11
C LEU A 21 2.29 6.17 -11.89
N PHE A 22 2.84 5.95 -10.68
CA PHE A 22 2.29 6.48 -9.44
C PHE A 22 2.24 8.01 -9.46
N ALA A 23 3.34 8.69 -9.83
CA ALA A 23 3.39 10.14 -9.87
C ALA A 23 2.41 10.75 -10.89
N VAL A 24 2.31 10.14 -12.08
CA VAL A 24 1.34 10.55 -13.11
C VAL A 24 -0.09 10.36 -12.63
N SER A 25 -0.38 9.22 -11.98
CA SER A 25 -1.72 8.93 -11.46
C SER A 25 -2.10 9.88 -10.33
N LEU A 26 -1.18 10.16 -9.41
CA LEU A 26 -1.38 11.10 -8.31
C LEU A 26 -1.59 12.53 -8.84
N ALA A 27 -0.79 12.97 -9.81
CA ALA A 27 -0.98 14.26 -10.46
C ALA A 27 -2.34 14.34 -11.18
N GLY A 28 -2.75 13.26 -11.85
CA GLY A 28 -4.07 13.12 -12.45
C GLY A 28 -5.19 13.29 -11.43
N GLN A 29 -5.15 12.54 -10.33
CA GLN A 29 -6.12 12.62 -9.23
C GLN A 29 -6.20 14.03 -8.61
N VAL A 30 -5.05 14.68 -8.40
CA VAL A 30 -4.99 16.05 -7.90
C VAL A 30 -5.66 17.01 -8.87
N TRP A 31 -5.37 16.89 -10.16
CA TRP A 31 -5.91 17.78 -11.17
C TRP A 31 -7.42 17.58 -11.38
N THR A 32 -7.86 16.35 -11.64
CA THR A 32 -9.28 16.07 -11.86
C THR A 32 -10.10 16.35 -10.61
N GLY A 33 -9.58 15.99 -9.43
CA GLY A 33 -10.24 16.26 -8.17
C GLY A 33 -10.34 17.75 -7.83
N LEU A 34 -9.32 18.57 -8.14
CA LEU A 34 -9.41 20.03 -7.96
C LEU A 34 -10.52 20.64 -8.82
N ARG A 35 -10.67 20.16 -10.07
CA ARG A 35 -11.72 20.62 -10.97
C ARG A 35 -13.10 20.23 -10.44
N ALA A 36 -13.32 18.95 -10.16
CA ALA A 36 -14.57 18.45 -9.61
C ALA A 36 -14.97 19.21 -8.33
N PHE A 37 -14.02 19.41 -7.42
CA PHE A 37 -14.28 20.15 -6.17
C PHE A 37 -14.63 21.62 -6.39
N ASN A 38 -14.04 22.28 -7.39
CA ASN A 38 -14.39 23.66 -7.73
C ASN A 38 -15.73 23.75 -8.45
N ASP A 39 -16.08 22.76 -9.28
CA ASP A 39 -17.39 22.68 -9.95
C ASP A 39 -18.51 22.49 -8.91
N GLU A 40 -18.34 21.57 -7.95
CA GLU A 40 -19.27 21.40 -6.81
C GLU A 40 -19.45 22.67 -5.98
N ARG A 41 -18.36 23.40 -5.74
CA ARG A 41 -18.40 24.69 -5.03
C ARG A 41 -19.15 25.75 -5.84
N ALA A 42 -18.95 25.79 -7.15
CA ALA A 42 -19.64 26.73 -8.02
C ALA A 42 -21.16 26.48 -8.01
N ASP A 43 -21.58 25.21 -8.03
CA ASP A 43 -22.99 24.81 -7.91
C ASP A 43 -23.61 25.25 -6.57
N GLN A 44 -22.78 25.34 -5.52
CA GLN A 44 -23.17 25.85 -4.19
C GLN A 44 -23.01 27.39 -4.05
N GLY A 45 -22.64 28.09 -5.12
CA GLY A 45 -22.40 29.54 -5.11
C GLY A 45 -21.13 29.98 -4.37
N ALA A 46 -20.23 29.04 -4.07
CA ALA A 46 -18.98 29.29 -3.37
C ALA A 46 -17.82 29.57 -4.34
N ALA A 47 -16.89 30.43 -3.93
CA ALA A 47 -15.71 30.74 -4.73
C ALA A 47 -14.79 29.50 -4.89
N PRO A 48 -14.10 29.36 -6.04
CA PRO A 48 -13.14 28.28 -6.28
C PRO A 48 -11.94 28.39 -5.33
N VAL A 49 -11.32 27.26 -5.05
CA VAL A 49 -10.10 27.17 -4.25
C VAL A 49 -8.87 27.00 -5.13
N THR A 50 -7.73 27.46 -4.60
CA THR A 50 -6.42 27.22 -5.21
C THR A 50 -5.97 25.78 -5.01
N LEU A 51 -5.03 25.32 -5.85
CA LEU A 51 -4.42 24.00 -5.71
C LEU A 51 -3.84 23.75 -4.31
N ALA A 52 -3.12 24.73 -3.76
CA ALA A 52 -2.54 24.61 -2.42
C ALA A 52 -3.61 24.39 -1.35
N ARG A 53 -4.73 25.11 -1.43
CA ARG A 53 -5.85 24.94 -0.50
C ARG A 53 -6.57 23.61 -0.71
N TYR A 54 -6.66 23.13 -1.96
CA TYR A 54 -7.24 21.84 -2.29
C TYR A 54 -6.45 20.66 -1.72
N LEU A 55 -5.11 20.68 -1.79
CA LEU A 55 -4.27 19.61 -1.23
C LEU A 55 -4.42 19.43 0.29
N HIS A 56 -4.91 20.45 1.00
CA HIS A 56 -5.23 20.37 2.43
C HIS A 56 -6.73 20.24 2.72
N SER A 57 -7.56 20.09 1.69
CA SER A 57 -9.01 19.97 1.81
C SER A 57 -9.43 18.57 2.26
N GLY A 58 -10.58 18.49 2.94
CA GLY A 58 -11.19 17.20 3.29
C GLY A 58 -11.49 16.34 2.07
N HIS A 59 -11.93 16.94 0.96
CA HIS A 59 -12.20 16.25 -0.31
C HIS A 59 -10.97 15.48 -0.82
N PHE A 60 -9.82 16.15 -0.93
CA PHE A 60 -8.58 15.50 -1.39
C PHE A 60 -8.08 14.44 -0.40
N LEU A 61 -8.08 14.76 0.90
CA LEU A 61 -7.64 13.84 1.96
C LEU A 61 -8.49 12.58 1.97
N SER A 62 -9.82 12.73 1.97
CA SER A 62 -10.77 11.61 1.96
C SER A 62 -10.52 10.71 0.76
N ALA A 63 -10.54 11.25 -0.47
CA ALA A 63 -10.35 10.45 -1.68
C ALA A 63 -8.98 9.73 -1.74
N THR A 64 -7.92 10.38 -1.25
CA THR A 64 -6.58 9.77 -1.24
C THR A 64 -6.48 8.64 -0.22
N PHE A 65 -6.95 8.88 1.00
CA PHE A 65 -6.86 7.89 2.06
C PHE A 65 -7.86 6.75 1.87
N GLU A 66 -9.03 7.00 1.29
CA GLU A 66 -10.00 5.96 0.89
C GLU A 66 -9.37 4.98 -0.12
N ASN A 67 -8.72 5.51 -1.16
CA ASN A 67 -8.01 4.69 -2.14
C ASN A 67 -6.95 3.82 -1.44
N TRP A 68 -6.10 4.43 -0.61
CA TRP A 68 -5.04 3.69 0.08
C TRP A 68 -5.58 2.68 1.09
N GLU A 69 -6.63 3.02 1.82
CA GLU A 69 -7.33 2.14 2.75
C GLU A 69 -7.78 0.87 2.03
N SER A 70 -8.46 1.01 0.89
CA SER A 70 -8.93 -0.12 0.10
C SER A 70 -7.76 -1.00 -0.38
N GLN A 71 -6.66 -0.40 -0.83
CA GLN A 71 -5.50 -1.13 -1.33
C GLN A 71 -4.75 -1.88 -0.23
N PHE A 72 -4.56 -1.26 0.94
CA PHE A 72 -3.90 -1.91 2.07
C PHE A 72 -4.76 -3.02 2.66
N LEU A 73 -6.08 -2.82 2.74
CA LEU A 73 -7.00 -3.87 3.14
C LEU A 73 -7.00 -5.02 2.13
N GLN A 74 -7.11 -4.73 0.84
CA GLN A 74 -7.10 -5.72 -0.24
C GLN A 74 -5.81 -6.54 -0.20
N MET A 75 -4.64 -5.90 -0.18
CA MET A 75 -3.35 -6.60 -0.21
C MET A 75 -3.09 -7.35 1.11
N GLY A 76 -3.47 -6.77 2.25
CA GLY A 76 -3.40 -7.43 3.55
C GLY A 76 -4.27 -8.68 3.60
N MET A 77 -5.53 -8.59 3.17
CA MET A 77 -6.42 -9.73 3.03
C MET A 77 -5.87 -10.75 2.04
N TYR A 78 -5.37 -10.32 0.90
CA TYR A 78 -4.79 -11.19 -0.10
C TYR A 78 -3.66 -12.04 0.50
N VAL A 79 -2.70 -11.43 1.21
CA VAL A 79 -1.62 -12.15 1.90
C VAL A 79 -2.15 -13.11 2.96
N LEU A 80 -3.08 -12.68 3.81
CA LEU A 80 -3.63 -13.53 4.88
C LEU A 80 -4.39 -14.74 4.30
N LEU A 81 -5.20 -14.50 3.27
CA LEU A 81 -5.99 -15.52 2.61
C LEU A 81 -5.11 -16.49 1.82
N THR A 82 -4.07 -16.05 1.11
CA THR A 82 -3.17 -16.96 0.36
C THR A 82 -2.29 -17.82 1.27
N VAL A 83 -2.04 -17.37 2.51
CA VAL A 83 -1.38 -18.19 3.54
C VAL A 83 -2.33 -19.22 4.16
N GLY A 84 -3.62 -18.91 4.32
CA GLY A 84 -4.61 -19.80 4.94
C GLY A 84 -5.32 -20.75 3.97
N LEU A 85 -5.74 -20.23 2.82
CA LEU A 85 -6.46 -20.95 1.78
C LEU A 85 -5.50 -21.58 0.78
N ARG A 86 -5.94 -22.65 0.12
CA ARG A 86 -5.15 -23.37 -0.90
C ARG A 86 -5.95 -23.48 -2.19
N GLN A 87 -5.35 -23.13 -3.31
CA GLN A 87 -5.97 -23.21 -4.62
C GLN A 87 -5.07 -23.95 -5.61
N ARG A 88 -5.60 -25.01 -6.23
CA ARG A 88 -4.88 -25.77 -7.26
C ARG A 88 -4.50 -24.85 -8.43
N GLY A 89 -3.22 -24.80 -8.79
CA GLY A 89 -2.71 -24.00 -9.90
C GLY A 89 -2.47 -22.53 -9.58
N SER A 90 -2.68 -22.09 -8.33
CA SER A 90 -2.27 -20.75 -7.90
C SER A 90 -0.77 -20.73 -7.59
N ALA A 91 -0.06 -19.73 -8.12
CA ALA A 91 1.33 -19.46 -7.77
C ALA A 91 1.47 -18.77 -6.39
N GLU A 92 0.36 -18.27 -5.87
CA GLU A 92 0.31 -17.29 -4.79
C GLU A 92 -0.14 -17.93 -3.47
N SER A 93 -1.09 -18.87 -3.57
CA SER A 93 -1.41 -19.73 -2.43
C SER A 93 -0.36 -20.81 -2.26
N ARG A 94 -0.12 -21.22 -1.02
CA ARG A 94 0.71 -22.38 -0.71
C ARG A 94 0.22 -23.66 -1.41
N LYS A 95 1.09 -24.67 -1.49
CA LYS A 95 0.79 -25.94 -2.15
C LYS A 95 -0.25 -26.74 -1.36
N LEU A 96 -1.06 -27.52 -2.10
CA LEU A 96 -2.08 -28.40 -1.49
C LEU A 96 -1.45 -29.43 -0.55
N GLU A 97 -0.36 -30.04 -1.01
CA GLU A 97 0.43 -30.99 -0.22
C GLU A 97 1.60 -30.28 0.45
N PRO A 98 1.67 -30.21 1.80
CA PRO A 98 2.77 -29.56 2.50
C PRO A 98 4.15 -30.13 2.15
N ALA A 99 4.24 -31.44 1.90
CA ALA A 99 5.47 -32.12 1.52
C ALA A 99 6.00 -31.68 0.14
N ALA A 100 5.16 -31.05 -0.69
CA ALA A 100 5.58 -30.51 -1.97
C ALA A 100 6.22 -29.12 -1.85
N GLU A 101 6.14 -28.45 -0.69
CA GLU A 101 6.82 -27.17 -0.46
C GLU A 101 8.33 -27.39 -0.39
N VAL A 102 9.04 -26.94 -1.43
CA VAL A 102 10.50 -26.97 -1.45
C VAL A 102 11.00 -25.79 -0.63
N GLN A 103 11.49 -26.05 0.58
CA GLN A 103 12.21 -25.07 1.38
C GLN A 103 13.68 -25.07 0.97
N ASP A 104 13.99 -24.44 -0.16
CA ASP A 104 15.38 -24.21 -0.56
C ASP A 104 15.90 -22.93 0.12
N ILE A 105 15.92 -22.96 1.45
CA ILE A 105 16.41 -21.84 2.26
C ILE A 105 17.83 -22.22 2.68
N ALA A 106 18.84 -21.53 2.13
CA ALA A 106 20.20 -21.64 2.62
C ALA A 106 20.21 -21.39 4.15
N PRO A 107 21.01 -22.11 4.95
CA PRO A 107 21.08 -21.88 6.38
C PRO A 107 21.62 -20.46 6.63
N VAL A 108 20.72 -19.56 7.02
CA VAL A 108 21.04 -18.18 7.42
C VAL A 108 20.97 -18.10 8.94
N THR A 109 21.89 -17.36 9.55
CA THR A 109 21.83 -17.05 10.98
C THR A 109 20.50 -16.35 11.30
N PRO A 110 19.68 -16.90 12.21
CA PRO A 110 18.39 -16.31 12.51
C PRO A 110 18.57 -14.89 13.09
N PRO A 111 17.70 -13.93 12.71
CA PRO A 111 17.77 -12.59 13.25
C PRO A 111 17.43 -12.61 14.74
N TRP A 112 17.98 -11.64 15.50
CA TRP A 112 17.84 -11.59 16.97
C TRP A 112 16.41 -11.71 17.53
N PRO A 113 15.33 -11.21 16.87
CA PRO A 113 13.97 -11.34 17.40
C PRO A 113 13.49 -12.79 17.43
N VAL A 114 14.04 -13.66 16.58
CA VAL A 114 13.74 -15.10 16.57
C VAL A 114 14.49 -15.80 17.69
N CYS A 115 15.70 -15.35 18.01
CA CYS A 115 16.51 -15.85 19.13
C CYS A 115 15.94 -15.42 20.49
N ARG A 116 15.17 -14.33 20.53
CA ARG A 116 14.50 -13.85 21.74
C ARG A 116 13.08 -14.41 21.78
N ASP A 117 12.88 -15.42 22.62
CA ASP A 117 11.58 -16.09 22.73
C ASP A 117 10.48 -15.17 23.28
N GLY A 118 9.22 -15.60 23.20
CA GLY A 118 8.06 -14.86 23.67
C GLY A 118 7.57 -13.78 22.69
N ILE A 119 7.28 -12.57 23.20
CA ILE A 119 6.58 -11.53 22.42
C ILE A 119 7.34 -11.06 21.17
N TRP A 120 8.67 -11.03 21.23
CA TRP A 120 9.51 -10.58 20.11
C TRP A 120 9.43 -11.54 18.92
N ARG A 121 9.43 -12.85 19.19
CA ARG A 121 9.21 -13.87 18.18
C ARG A 121 7.82 -13.75 17.56
N THR A 122 6.78 -13.54 18.36
CA THR A 122 5.40 -13.39 17.86
C THR A 122 5.24 -12.14 16.99
N LEU A 123 5.80 -11.00 17.40
CA LEU A 123 5.78 -9.76 16.61
C LEU A 123 6.53 -9.94 15.30
N TYR A 124 7.70 -10.58 15.33
CA TYR A 124 8.47 -10.84 14.12
C TYR A 124 7.73 -11.78 13.16
N ALA A 125 7.17 -12.88 13.68
CA ALA A 125 6.44 -13.87 12.88
C ALA A 125 5.18 -13.30 12.22
N ASN A 126 4.55 -12.28 12.81
CA ASN A 126 3.35 -11.63 12.28
C ASN A 126 3.64 -10.22 11.72
N SER A 127 4.91 -9.86 11.53
CA SER A 127 5.32 -8.49 11.21
C SER A 127 4.69 -7.94 9.94
N LEU A 128 4.57 -8.76 8.89
CA LEU A 128 3.92 -8.35 7.63
C LEU A 128 2.43 -8.06 7.82
N SER A 129 1.71 -8.93 8.53
CA SER A 129 0.28 -8.74 8.83
C SER A 129 0.06 -7.52 9.73
N LEU A 130 0.92 -7.33 10.73
CA LEU A 130 0.91 -6.15 11.59
C LEU A 130 1.22 -4.87 10.80
N ALA A 131 2.13 -4.91 9.83
CA ALA A 131 2.42 -3.77 8.97
C ALA A 131 1.21 -3.38 8.11
N TYR A 132 0.53 -4.34 7.47
CA TYR A 132 -0.71 -4.07 6.74
C TYR A 132 -1.82 -3.55 7.65
N LEU A 133 -1.99 -4.12 8.85
CA LEU A 133 -2.96 -3.63 9.82
C LEU A 133 -2.66 -2.19 10.25
N ALA A 134 -1.40 -1.87 10.53
CA ALA A 134 -0.99 -0.51 10.89
C ALA A 134 -1.22 0.48 9.75
N LEU A 135 -0.88 0.11 8.51
CA LEU A 135 -1.14 0.92 7.32
C LEU A 135 -2.64 1.15 7.12
N PHE A 136 -3.45 0.09 7.23
CA PHE A 136 -4.90 0.18 7.15
C PHE A 136 -5.46 1.11 8.22
N LEU A 137 -5.07 0.97 9.49
CA LEU A 137 -5.56 1.83 10.57
C LEU A 137 -5.15 3.29 10.37
N LEU A 138 -3.93 3.53 9.89
CA LEU A 138 -3.44 4.87 9.58
C LEU A 138 -4.25 5.51 8.44
N THR A 139 -4.51 4.77 7.37
CA THR A 139 -5.29 5.31 6.25
C THR A 139 -6.77 5.41 6.58
N PHE A 140 -7.33 4.48 7.33
CA PHE A 140 -8.70 4.55 7.83
C PHE A 140 -8.90 5.81 8.70
N ALA A 141 -7.95 6.11 9.58
CA ALA A 141 -7.98 7.33 10.37
C ALA A 141 -7.84 8.59 9.49
N GLY A 142 -6.94 8.57 8.50
CA GLY A 142 -6.78 9.66 7.54
C GLY A 142 -8.02 9.90 6.68
N HIS A 143 -8.67 8.83 6.23
CA HIS A 143 -9.91 8.85 5.48
C HIS A 143 -11.02 9.43 6.35
N SER A 144 -11.25 8.85 7.53
CA SER A 144 -12.25 9.33 8.50
C SER A 144 -12.08 10.81 8.83
N HIS A 145 -10.83 11.25 9.04
CA HIS A 145 -10.50 12.65 9.27
C HIS A 145 -10.78 13.54 8.05
N GLY A 146 -10.40 13.09 6.85
CA GLY A 146 -10.67 13.76 5.59
C GLY A 146 -12.17 13.94 5.34
N SER A 147 -12.95 12.87 5.51
CA SER A 147 -14.41 12.90 5.36
C SER A 147 -15.06 13.84 6.38
N TRP A 148 -14.63 13.80 7.64
CA TRP A 148 -15.14 14.73 8.67
C TRP A 148 -14.87 16.19 8.33
N ARG A 149 -13.66 16.51 7.82
CA ARG A 149 -13.28 17.87 7.35
C ARG A 149 -13.94 18.29 6.05
N HIS A 150 -14.51 17.34 5.31
CA HIS A 150 -15.26 17.66 4.10
C HIS A 150 -16.71 17.98 4.44
N ALA A 151 -17.28 17.28 5.43
CA ALA A 151 -18.66 17.46 5.87
C ALA A 151 -18.89 18.67 6.80
N ASN A 152 -17.84 19.20 7.45
CA ASN A 152 -17.89 20.34 8.37
C ASN A 152 -16.91 21.45 7.95
#